data_AF-A0A8X6KUG5-F1
#
_entry.id   AF-A0A8X6KUG5-F1
#
_cell.length_a   1.000
_cell.length_b   1.000
_cell.length_c   1.000
_cell.angle_alpha   90.00
_cell.angle_beta   90.00
_cell.angle_gamma   90.00
#
_symmetry.space_group_name_H-M   'P 1'
#
loop_
_entity.id
_entity.type
_entity.pdbx_description
1 polymer ?
#
loop_
_entity_poly.entity_id
_entity_poly.type
_entity_poly.pdbx_seq_one_letter_code
_entity_poly.pdbx_strand_id
1 'polypeptide(L)'
;MKSLIEKQCSKNKDGLLASYHMAKLIAKTGKNYGIWESLIIPCIKEFIGTVMHQETDILKTLPLSDTTVKKRIEEMANDVEKKLVTILKKTSFSIQLDESTIVDNNALLMVYVRYADENNELQEEMLYAVNLITDTT
;
A
#
# COMPACT_ATOMS: atom_id res chain seq x y z
N MET A 1 -4.30 36.41 8.52
CA MET A 1 -5.26 35.43 7.95
C MET A 1 -4.60 34.54 6.88
N LYS A 2 -3.96 35.10 5.83
CA LYS A 2 -3.18 34.31 4.84
C LYS A 2 -2.12 33.39 5.46
N SER A 3 -1.33 33.90 6.41
CA SER A 3 -0.29 33.12 7.12
C SER A 3 -0.84 31.99 8.01
N LEU A 4 -2.10 32.07 8.44
CA LEU A 4 -2.76 31.01 9.21
C LEU A 4 -3.24 29.90 8.28
N ILE A 5 -3.79 30.27 7.11
CA ILE A 5 -4.27 29.36 6.07
C ILE A 5 -3.08 28.61 5.43
N GLU A 6 -1.96 29.27 5.16
CA GLU A 6 -0.74 28.63 4.64
C GLU A 6 -0.16 27.61 5.63
N LYS A 7 -0.10 27.96 6.91
CA LYS A 7 0.39 27.05 7.98
C LYS A 7 -0.55 25.86 8.20
N GLN A 8 -1.83 26.02 7.94
CA GLN A 8 -2.83 24.95 8.02
C GLN A 8 -2.82 24.07 6.76
N CYS A 9 -2.54 24.64 5.59
CA CYS A 9 -2.35 23.94 4.32
C CYS A 9 -1.05 23.10 4.31
N SER A 10 0.05 23.61 4.87
CA SER A 10 1.31 22.86 4.98
C SER A 10 1.18 21.66 5.93
N LYS A 11 0.60 21.86 7.12
CA LYS A 11 0.33 20.79 8.08
C LYS A 11 -0.56 19.67 7.51
N ASN A 12 -1.50 20.03 6.64
CA ASN A 12 -2.37 19.06 5.97
C ASN A 12 -1.59 18.21 4.93
N LYS A 13 -0.65 18.83 4.19
CA LYS A 13 0.24 18.10 3.27
C LYS A 13 1.17 17.15 4.01
N ASP A 14 1.74 17.57 5.12
CA ASP A 14 2.65 16.73 5.92
C ASP A 14 1.90 15.55 6.55
N GLY A 15 0.70 15.79 7.08
CA GLY A 15 -0.18 14.73 7.60
C GLY A 15 -0.61 13.73 6.52
N LEU A 16 -0.92 14.23 5.31
CA LEU A 16 -1.23 13.38 4.16
C LEU A 16 -0.03 12.53 3.75
N LEU A 17 1.16 13.12 3.63
CA LEU A 17 2.39 12.39 3.28
C LEU A 17 2.72 11.33 4.32
N ALA A 18 2.64 11.68 5.60
CA ALA A 18 2.81 10.73 6.70
C ALA A 18 1.81 9.57 6.58
N SER A 19 0.56 9.84 6.18
CA SER A 19 -0.44 8.79 6.01
C SER A 19 -0.08 7.76 4.94
N TYR A 20 0.44 8.21 3.78
CA TYR A 20 0.93 7.30 2.74
C TYR A 20 2.16 6.52 3.18
N HIS A 21 3.10 7.17 3.89
CA HIS A 21 4.29 6.48 4.41
C HIS A 21 3.92 5.37 5.39
N MET A 22 3.00 5.63 6.32
CA MET A 22 2.52 4.63 7.27
C MET A 22 1.78 3.50 6.56
N ALA A 23 0.88 3.83 5.63
CA ALA A 23 0.18 2.83 4.82
C ALA A 23 1.15 1.94 4.03
N LYS A 24 2.22 2.51 3.46
CA LYS A 24 3.27 1.79 2.75
C LYS A 24 4.04 0.84 3.68
N LEU A 25 4.35 1.27 4.90
CA LEU A 25 5.01 0.42 5.89
C LEU A 25 4.12 -0.77 6.28
N ILE A 26 2.82 -0.53 6.50
CA ILE A 26 1.85 -1.59 6.82
C ILE A 26 1.74 -2.57 5.66
N ALA A 27 1.58 -2.09 4.42
CA ALA A 27 1.50 -2.93 3.23
C ALA A 27 2.72 -3.87 3.10
N LYS A 28 3.93 -3.36 3.40
CA LYS A 28 5.16 -4.16 3.39
C LYS A 28 5.19 -5.29 4.41
N THR A 29 4.39 -5.23 5.48
CA THR A 29 4.33 -6.31 6.47
C THR A 29 3.46 -7.48 6.03
N GLY A 30 2.61 -7.32 5.01
CA GLY A 30 1.66 -8.35 4.56
C GLY A 30 0.60 -8.73 5.59
N LYS A 31 0.43 -7.93 6.66
CA LYS A 31 -0.54 -8.20 7.74
C LYS A 31 -1.85 -7.44 7.54
N ASN A 32 -2.87 -7.86 8.29
CA ASN A 32 -4.19 -7.22 8.28
C ASN A 32 -4.10 -5.73 8.67
N TYR A 33 -4.83 -4.89 7.93
CA TYR A 33 -4.88 -3.44 8.08
C TYR A 33 -5.32 -2.99 9.48
N GLY A 34 -6.03 -3.86 10.23
CA GLY A 34 -6.48 -3.58 11.61
C GLY A 34 -5.37 -3.45 12.66
N ILE A 35 -4.12 -3.74 12.31
CA ILE A 35 -2.96 -3.52 13.20
C ILE A 35 -2.75 -2.03 13.48
N TRP A 36 -3.18 -1.16 12.56
CA TRP A 36 -3.00 0.27 12.69
C TRP A 36 -3.74 0.83 13.91
N GLU A 37 -5.07 0.68 13.96
CA GLU A 37 -5.87 1.16 15.10
C GLU A 37 -5.61 0.37 16.39
N SER A 38 -5.40 -0.95 16.28
CA SER A 38 -5.27 -1.82 17.47
C SER A 38 -3.92 -1.73 18.19
N LEU A 39 -2.83 -1.42 17.48
CA LEU A 39 -1.47 -1.48 18.05
C LEU A 39 -0.64 -0.23 17.78
N ILE A 40 -0.63 0.26 16.53
CA ILE A 40 0.28 1.35 16.15
C ILE A 40 -0.15 2.67 16.79
N ILE A 41 -1.45 3.01 16.75
CA ILE A 41 -1.95 4.23 17.41
C ILE A 41 -1.66 4.23 18.92
N PRO A 42 -2.02 3.18 19.70
CA PRO A 42 -1.68 3.12 21.12
C PRO A 42 -0.18 3.24 21.40
N CYS A 43 0.66 2.57 20.61
CA CYS A 43 2.11 2.60 20.77
C CYS A 43 2.68 4.02 20.59
N ILE A 44 2.23 4.76 19.57
CA ILE A 44 2.69 6.13 19.34
C ILE A 44 2.20 7.06 20.45
N LYS A 45 0.95 6.89 20.93
CA LYS A 45 0.41 7.66 22.06
C LYS A 45 1.25 7.46 23.32
N GLU A 46 1.57 6.21 23.65
CA GLU A 46 2.37 5.88 24.82
C GLU A 46 3.77 6.49 24.72
N PHE A 47 4.42 6.37 23.56
CA PHE A 47 5.74 6.95 23.33
C PHE A 47 5.76 8.48 23.49
N ILE A 48 4.79 9.18 22.90
CA ILE A 48 4.69 10.65 23.01
C ILE A 48 4.40 11.07 24.45
N GLY A 49 3.50 10.35 25.15
CA GLY A 49 3.16 10.66 26.54
C GLY A 49 4.31 10.41 27.51
N THR A 50 5.03 9.29 27.34
CA THR A 50 6.08 8.85 28.27
C THR A 50 7.44 9.49 28.00
N VAL A 51 7.85 9.61 26.73
CA VAL A 51 9.20 10.07 26.37
C VAL A 51 9.21 11.57 26.07
N MET A 52 8.21 12.06 25.34
CA MET A 52 8.16 13.46 24.90
C MET A 52 7.38 14.36 25.87
N HIS A 53 6.58 13.77 26.77
CA HIS A 53 5.69 14.48 27.69
C HIS A 53 4.79 15.52 26.99
N GLN A 54 4.29 15.17 25.80
CA GLN A 54 3.47 16.05 24.95
C GLN A 54 2.04 15.51 24.78
N GLU A 55 1.12 16.40 24.42
CA GLU A 55 -0.24 16.02 24.06
C GLU A 55 -0.30 15.30 22.71
N THR A 56 -1.13 14.27 22.63
CA THR A 56 -1.26 13.40 21.45
C THR A 56 -2.34 13.84 20.47
N ASP A 57 -2.85 15.07 20.62
CA ASP A 57 -3.97 15.59 19.82
C ASP A 57 -3.63 15.68 18.32
N ILE A 58 -2.35 15.79 17.97
CA ILE A 58 -1.88 15.69 16.58
C ILE A 58 -2.29 14.37 15.92
N LEU A 59 -2.34 13.26 16.66
CA LEU A 59 -2.73 11.95 16.13
C LEU A 59 -4.23 11.88 15.80
N LYS A 60 -5.07 12.66 16.49
CA LYS A 60 -6.51 12.78 16.15
C LYS A 60 -6.73 13.53 14.83
N THR A 61 -5.76 14.36 14.44
CA THR A 61 -5.85 15.17 13.21
C THR A 61 -5.28 14.46 11.98
N LEU A 62 -4.53 13.37 12.15
CA LEU A 62 -4.05 12.58 11.02
C LEU A 62 -5.23 11.78 10.41
N PRO A 63 -5.43 11.85 9.08
CA PRO A 63 -6.47 11.07 8.40
C PRO A 63 -6.03 9.62 8.29
N LEU A 64 -6.08 8.90 9.40
CA LEU A 64 -5.53 7.57 9.55
C LEU A 64 -6.49 6.68 10.33
N SER A 65 -7.63 6.37 9.73
CA SER A 65 -8.45 5.21 10.11
C SER A 65 -7.98 3.96 9.36
N ASP A 66 -8.35 2.77 9.82
CA ASP A 66 -8.10 1.52 9.09
C ASP A 66 -8.65 1.59 7.65
N THR A 67 -9.82 2.21 7.48
CA THR A 67 -10.43 2.46 6.16
C THR A 67 -9.59 3.40 5.30
N THR A 68 -8.96 4.41 5.90
CA THR A 68 -8.09 5.33 5.18
C THR A 68 -6.79 4.65 4.79
N VAL A 69 -6.17 3.88 5.70
CA VAL A 69 -4.96 3.10 5.42
C VAL A 69 -5.21 2.14 4.24
N LYS A 70 -6.31 1.39 4.27
CA LYS A 70 -6.72 0.52 3.17
C LYS A 70 -6.82 1.29 1.86
N LYS A 71 -7.53 2.42 1.85
CA LYS A 71 -7.68 3.27 0.67
C LYS A 71 -6.33 3.79 0.14
N ARG A 72 -5.40 4.19 1.01
CA ARG A 72 -4.06 4.64 0.61
C ARG A 72 -3.26 3.52 -0.04
N ILE A 73 -3.39 2.29 0.45
CA ILE A 73 -2.75 1.11 -0.14
C ILE A 73 -3.34 0.84 -1.53
N GLU A 74 -4.67 0.86 -1.67
CA GLU A 74 -5.35 0.69 -2.96
C GLU A 74 -4.97 1.79 -3.96
N GLU A 75 -4.91 3.05 -3.53
CA GLU A 75 -4.47 4.17 -4.37
C GLU A 75 -3.02 3.99 -4.85
N MET A 76 -2.11 3.59 -3.96
CA MET A 76 -0.71 3.32 -4.32
C MET A 76 -0.59 2.11 -5.26
N ALA A 77 -1.36 1.05 -5.02
CA ALA A 77 -1.38 -0.13 -5.89
C ALA A 77 -1.87 0.23 -7.30
N ASN A 78 -2.95 1.01 -7.41
CA ASN A 78 -3.49 1.49 -8.68
C ASN A 78 -2.50 2.43 -9.42
N ASP A 79 -1.74 3.25 -8.70
CA ASP A 79 -0.70 4.09 -9.32
C ASP A 79 0.43 3.24 -9.91
N VAL A 80 0.87 2.20 -9.20
CA VAL A 80 1.86 1.23 -9.70
C VAL A 80 1.32 0.48 -10.92
N GLU A 81 0.09 -0.03 -10.84
CA GLU A 81 -0.57 -0.73 -11.95
C GLU A 81 -0.66 0.15 -13.20
N LYS A 82 -1.10 1.41 -13.06
CA LYS A 82 -1.18 2.36 -14.18
C LYS A 82 0.17 2.62 -14.82
N LYS A 83 1.24 2.73 -14.02
CA LYS A 83 2.60 2.90 -14.55
C LYS A 83 3.02 1.67 -15.35
N LEU A 84 2.82 0.47 -14.80
CA LEU A 84 3.12 -0.78 -15.49
C LEU A 84 2.34 -0.89 -16.81
N VAL A 85 1.02 -0.68 -16.79
CA VAL A 85 0.18 -0.69 -18.00
C VAL A 85 0.65 0.33 -19.04
N THR A 86 1.12 1.51 -18.61
CA THR A 86 1.65 2.53 -19.52
C THR A 86 2.94 2.07 -20.21
N ILE A 87 3.78 1.30 -19.52
CA ILE A 87 4.99 0.71 -20.08
C ILE A 87 4.63 -0.42 -21.06
N LEU A 88 3.74 -1.34 -20.65
CA LEU A 88 3.32 -2.48 -21.46
C LEU A 88 2.63 -2.07 -22.76
N LYS A 89 1.94 -0.92 -22.78
CA LYS A 89 1.35 -0.36 -24.01
C LYS A 89 2.38 0.09 -25.05
N LYS A 90 3.63 0.29 -24.65
CA LYS A 90 4.72 0.81 -25.50
C LYS A 90 5.80 -0.22 -25.81
N THR A 91 5.74 -1.39 -25.18
CA THR A 91 6.80 -2.41 -25.23
C THR A 91 6.22 -3.74 -25.67
N SER A 92 7.06 -4.58 -26.29
CA SER A 92 6.72 -5.99 -26.44
C SER A 92 6.92 -6.69 -25.10
N PHE A 93 5.94 -7.51 -24.72
CA PHE A 93 5.97 -8.23 -23.46
C PHE A 93 5.50 -9.67 -23.66
N SER A 94 5.84 -10.53 -22.70
CA SER A 94 5.30 -11.88 -22.56
C SER A 94 4.60 -12.03 -21.22
N ILE A 95 3.64 -12.94 -21.14
CA ILE A 95 2.92 -13.25 -19.90
C ILE A 95 3.29 -14.67 -19.49
N GLN A 96 3.59 -14.85 -18.21
CA GLN A 96 3.73 -16.16 -17.59
C GLN A 96 2.59 -16.37 -16.58
N LEU A 97 1.96 -17.52 -16.65
CA LEU A 97 0.98 -17.99 -15.68
C LEU A 97 1.63 -19.05 -14.81
N ASP A 98 1.54 -18.89 -13.50
CA ASP A 98 2.02 -19.86 -12.52
C ASP A 98 0.85 -20.27 -11.62
N GLU A 99 0.57 -21.56 -11.56
CA GLU A 99 -0.45 -22.13 -10.68
C GLU A 99 0.25 -22.78 -9.47
N SER A 100 -0.01 -22.24 -8.29
CA SER A 100 0.56 -22.72 -7.03
C SER A 100 -0.55 -23.25 -6.13
N THR A 101 -0.39 -24.43 -5.55
CA THR A 101 -1.33 -24.97 -4.55
C THR A 101 -1.13 -24.26 -3.21
N ILE A 102 -2.19 -23.67 -2.67
CA ILE A 102 -2.21 -23.07 -1.33
C ILE A 102 -2.92 -24.02 -0.35
N VAL A 103 -2.90 -23.65 0.94
CA VAL A 103 -3.57 -24.42 2.00
C VAL A 103 -5.07 -24.56 1.70
N ASP A 104 -5.69 -25.62 2.20
CA ASP A 104 -7.12 -25.95 2.01
C ASP A 104 -7.51 -26.37 0.58
N ASN A 105 -6.59 -27.00 -0.16
CA ASN A 105 -6.81 -27.51 -1.52
C ASN A 105 -7.28 -26.44 -2.52
N ASN A 106 -7.00 -25.17 -2.24
CA ASN A 106 -7.22 -24.08 -3.18
C ASN A 106 -5.98 -23.93 -4.07
N ALA A 107 -6.17 -23.44 -5.30
CA ALA A 107 -5.07 -23.07 -6.18
C ALA A 107 -4.97 -21.54 -6.27
N LEU A 108 -3.76 -21.01 -6.37
CA LEU A 108 -3.45 -19.61 -6.58
C LEU A 108 -2.84 -19.47 -7.97
N LEU A 109 -3.54 -18.75 -8.86
CA LEU A 109 -3.02 -18.36 -10.15
C LEU A 109 -2.29 -17.02 -10.03
N MET A 110 -0.99 -17.04 -10.28
CA MET A 110 -0.14 -15.86 -10.36
C MET A 110 0.16 -15.54 -11.82
N VAL A 111 0.07 -14.26 -12.17
CA VAL A 111 0.29 -13.76 -13.52
C VAL A 111 1.48 -12.81 -13.48
N TYR A 112 2.55 -13.18 -14.17
CA TYR A 112 3.75 -12.36 -14.33
C TYR A 112 3.82 -11.80 -15.73
N VAL A 113 4.34 -10.59 -15.86
CA VAL A 113 4.63 -9.96 -17.14
C VAL A 113 6.13 -9.71 -17.26
N ARG A 114 6.70 -10.08 -18.40
CA ARG A 114 8.11 -9.83 -18.73
C ARG A 114 8.22 -8.89 -19.91
N TYR A 115 9.00 -7.83 -19.77
CA TYR A 115 9.20 -6.81 -20.82
C TYR A 115 10.64 -6.29 -20.79
N ALA A 116 11.12 -5.75 -21.91
CA ALA A 116 12.35 -4.98 -21.94
C ALA A 116 12.05 -3.51 -21.61
N ASP A 117 12.78 -2.93 -20.67
CA ASP A 117 12.63 -1.53 -20.31
C ASP A 117 13.35 -0.59 -21.30
N GLU A 118 13.39 0.71 -20.97
CA GLU A 118 14.03 1.74 -21.81
C GLU A 118 15.55 1.54 -21.96
N ASN A 119 16.19 0.79 -21.05
CA ASN A 119 17.60 0.42 -21.11
C ASN A 119 17.82 -0.94 -21.79
N ASN A 120 16.76 -1.55 -22.34
CA ASN A 120 16.74 -2.89 -22.91
C ASN A 120 17.11 -3.98 -21.87
N GLU A 121 16.85 -3.71 -20.58
CA GLU A 121 16.98 -4.69 -19.50
C GLU A 121 15.67 -5.45 -19.33
N LEU A 122 15.77 -6.78 -19.15
CA LEU A 122 14.61 -7.63 -18.93
C LEU A 122 14.06 -7.39 -17.53
N GLN A 123 12.82 -6.92 -17.45
CA GLN A 123 12.07 -6.76 -16.22
C GLN A 123 11.01 -7.85 -16.11
N GLU A 124 10.73 -8.29 -14.88
CA GLU A 124 9.64 -9.20 -14.53
C GLU A 124 8.84 -8.58 -13.39
N GLU A 125 7.53 -8.43 -13.59
CA GLU A 125 6.63 -7.84 -12.61
C GLU A 125 5.39 -8.74 -12.41
N MET A 126 4.89 -8.83 -11.18
CA MET A 126 3.64 -9.53 -10.89
C MET A 126 2.46 -8.63 -11.23
N LEU A 127 1.63 -9.08 -12.18
CA LEU A 127 0.44 -8.35 -12.63
C LEU A 127 -0.79 -8.66 -11.77
N TYR A 128 -0.98 -9.95 -11.43
CA TYR A 128 -2.15 -10.38 -10.69
C TYR A 128 -1.89 -11.67 -9.90
N ALA A 129 -2.63 -11.85 -8.80
CA ALA A 129 -2.67 -13.10 -8.05
C ALA A 129 -4.12 -13.36 -7.62
N VAL A 130 -4.67 -14.52 -7.98
CA VAL A 130 -6.08 -14.85 -7.74
C VAL A 130 -6.26 -16.28 -7.28
N ASN A 131 -7.12 -16.45 -6.27
CA ASN A 131 -7.53 -17.77 -5.84
C ASN A 131 -8.45 -18.38 -6.91
N LEU A 132 -8.08 -19.54 -7.40
CA LEU A 132 -8.92 -20.41 -8.20
C LEU A 132 -9.80 -21.24 -7.26
N ILE A 133 -11.10 -21.24 -7.55
CA ILE A 133 -12.04 -22.13 -6.88
C ILE A 133 -11.95 -23.48 -7.61
N THR A 134 -11.38 -24.48 -6.96
CA THR A 134 -11.33 -25.84 -7.48
C THR A 134 -12.50 -26.63 -6.89
N ASP A 135 -13.59 -26.73 -7.64
CA ASP A 135 -14.68 -27.68 -7.34
C ASP A 135 -14.14 -29.10 -7.54
N THR A 136 -13.49 -29.65 -6.52
CA THR A 136 -13.13 -31.07 -6.52
C THR A 136 -14.35 -31.80 -5.94
N THR A 137 -15.22 -32.28 -6.83
CA THR A 137 -16.35 -33.15 -6.45
C THR A 137 -15.87 -34.57 -6.21
#